data_AF-A0A3E1NMN4-F1
#
_entry.id   AF-A0A3E1NMN4-F1
#
_cell.length_a   1.000
_cell.length_b   1.000
_cell.length_c   1.000
_cell.angle_alpha   90.00
_cell.angle_beta   90.00
_cell.angle_gamma   90.00
#
_symmetry.space_group_name_H-M   'P 1'
#
loop_
_entity.id
_entity.type
_entity.pdbx_description
1 polymer ?
#
loop_
_entity_poly.entity_id
_entity_poly.type
_entity_poly.pdbx_seq_one_letter_code
_entity_poly.pdbx_strand_id
1 'polypeptide(L)'
;MRIFVGQLVLFVTIFFCLCSSFSDYSYKNAFNLEMFVWTIFLIGLGIWTFWSPRLAFSLILIYYSCTAIYRFFILEIDILLYVLWHIIFIITTCLSIWGAYVTKGKKNGANDEQILKVFFRKLMDD
;
A
#
# COMPACT_ATOMS: atom_id res chain seq x y z
N MET A 1 -10.01 7.64 -6.46
CA MET A 1 -9.94 6.35 -7.17
C MET A 1 -8.57 5.69 -7.06
N ARG A 2 -7.45 6.32 -7.44
CA ARG A 2 -6.12 5.65 -7.45
C ARG A 2 -5.68 5.09 -6.09
N ILE A 3 -5.84 5.85 -5.00
CA ILE A 3 -5.56 5.38 -3.61
C ILE A 3 -6.46 4.21 -3.22
N PHE A 4 -7.73 4.23 -3.64
CA PHE A 4 -8.71 3.19 -3.32
C PHE A 4 -8.37 1.85 -3.99
N VAL A 5 -7.84 1.88 -5.23
CA VAL A 5 -7.35 0.68 -5.92
C VAL A 5 -6.20 0.03 -5.13
N GLY A 6 -5.25 0.82 -4.62
CA GLY A 6 -4.19 0.29 -3.78
C GLY A 6 -4.69 -0.31 -2.47
N GLN A 7 -5.64 0.35 -1.80
CA GLN A 7 -6.25 -0.18 -0.58
C GLN A 7 -7.01 -1.50 -0.84
N LEU A 8 -7.70 -1.61 -1.98
CA LEU A 8 -8.40 -2.84 -2.37
C LEU A 8 -7.42 -3.99 -2.61
N VAL A 9 -6.35 -3.74 -3.38
CA VAL A 9 -5.33 -4.77 -3.66
C VAL A 9 -4.61 -5.18 -2.38
N LEU A 10 -4.31 -4.23 -1.49
CA LEU A 10 -3.73 -4.50 -0.19
C LEU A 10 -4.66 -5.35 0.68
N PHE A 11 -5.97 -5.06 0.68
CA PHE A 11 -6.96 -5.86 1.40
C PHE A 11 -7.01 -7.31 0.88
N VAL A 12 -7.05 -7.51 -0.45
CA VAL A 12 -7.01 -8.85 -1.05
C VAL A 12 -5.71 -9.57 -0.70
N THR A 13 -4.58 -8.86 -0.70
CA THR A 13 -3.27 -9.40 -0.30
C THR A 13 -3.27 -9.87 1.15
N ILE A 14 -3.75 -9.02 2.07
CA ILE A 14 -3.86 -9.37 3.49
C ILE A 14 -4.74 -10.60 3.68
N PHE A 15 -5.90 -10.64 3.01
CA PHE A 15 -6.81 -11.77 3.11
C PHE A 15 -6.16 -13.07 2.61
N PHE A 16 -5.50 -13.02 1.46
CA PHE A 16 -4.78 -14.17 0.92
C PHE A 16 -3.68 -14.64 1.89
N CYS A 17 -2.87 -13.73 2.42
CA CYS A 17 -1.79 -14.08 3.32
C CYS A 17 -2.26 -14.60 4.67
N LEU A 18 -3.38 -14.09 5.19
CA LEU A 18 -4.01 -14.62 6.39
C LEU A 18 -4.45 -16.08 6.15
N CYS A 19 -5.15 -16.36 5.05
CA CYS A 19 -5.58 -17.71 4.70
C CYS A 19 -4.40 -18.67 4.52
N SER A 20 -3.36 -18.23 3.80
CA SER A 20 -2.14 -19.02 3.62
C SER A 20 -1.38 -19.29 4.92
N SER A 21 -1.48 -18.40 5.92
CA SER A 21 -0.80 -18.59 7.21
C SER A 21 -1.34 -19.78 8.02
N PHE A 22 -2.59 -20.20 7.78
CA PHE A 22 -3.27 -21.30 8.49
C PHE A 22 -3.56 -22.52 7.61
N SER A 23 -3.12 -22.51 6.36
CA SER A 23 -3.40 -23.56 5.37
C SER A 23 -2.11 -24.12 4.75
N ASP A 24 -0.96 -23.93 5.40
CA ASP A 24 0.33 -24.33 4.85
C ASP A 24 0.64 -25.79 5.22
N TYR A 25 0.43 -26.70 4.27
CA TYR A 25 0.68 -28.14 4.42
C TYR A 25 2.16 -28.49 4.65
N SER A 26 3.08 -27.53 4.48
CA SER A 26 4.52 -27.73 4.69
C SER A 26 4.92 -27.74 6.17
N TYR A 27 4.09 -27.19 7.06
CA TYR A 27 4.40 -27.06 8.48
C TYR A 27 3.71 -28.14 9.33
N LYS A 28 4.44 -28.68 10.33
CA LYS A 28 3.97 -29.73 11.25
C LYS A 28 2.64 -29.41 11.96
N ASN A 29 2.33 -28.13 12.14
CA ASN A 29 1.10 -27.64 12.79
C ASN A 29 0.17 -26.89 11.81
N ALA A 30 0.41 -26.97 10.49
CA ALA A 30 -0.27 -26.19 9.45
C ALA A 30 -0.24 -24.65 9.62
N PHE A 31 0.62 -24.16 10.53
CA PHE A 31 0.74 -22.75 10.87
C PHE A 31 2.10 -22.21 10.45
N ASN A 32 2.08 -21.22 9.55
CA ASN A 32 3.26 -20.51 9.07
C ASN A 32 3.40 -19.19 9.84
N LEU A 33 4.16 -19.22 10.94
CA LEU A 33 4.38 -18.07 11.82
C LEU A 33 5.00 -16.87 11.06
N GLU A 34 5.92 -17.13 10.13
CA GLU A 34 6.57 -16.08 9.34
C GLU A 34 5.54 -15.30 8.52
N MET A 35 4.66 -16.02 7.81
CA MET A 35 3.60 -15.42 7.01
C MET A 35 2.55 -14.69 7.87
N PHE A 36 2.28 -15.20 9.06
CA PHE A 36 1.36 -14.57 10.00
C PHE A 36 1.89 -13.23 10.54
N VAL A 37 3.15 -13.20 11.01
CA VAL A 37 3.82 -11.97 11.44
C VAL A 37 3.88 -10.97 10.28
N TRP A 38 4.18 -11.45 9.08
CA TRP A 38 4.20 -10.62 7.89
C TRP A 38 2.84 -9.98 7.59
N THR A 39 1.76 -10.74 7.74
CA THR A 39 0.38 -10.28 7.55
C THR A 39 0.00 -9.21 8.57
N ILE A 40 0.40 -9.36 9.84
CA ILE A 40 0.16 -8.35 10.89
C ILE A 40 0.85 -7.02 10.54
N PHE A 41 2.11 -7.07 10.09
CA PHE A 41 2.82 -5.86 9.66
C PHE A 41 2.12 -5.16 8.49
N LEU A 42 1.67 -5.93 7.49
CA LEU A 42 0.90 -5.36 6.37
C LEU A 42 -0.43 -4.75 6.81
N ILE A 43 -1.15 -5.36 7.76
CA ILE A 43 -2.38 -4.78 8.31
C ILE A 43 -2.07 -3.43 8.95
N GLY A 44 -1.03 -3.35 9.77
CA GLY A 44 -0.62 -2.09 10.42
C GLY A 44 -0.32 -0.98 9.40
N LEU A 45 0.49 -1.30 8.39
CA LEU A 45 0.78 -0.36 7.29
C LEU A 45 -0.47 -0.03 6.46
N GLY A 46 -1.36 -1.01 6.27
CA GLY A 46 -2.63 -0.86 5.58
C GLY A 46 -3.56 0.14 6.25
N ILE A 47 -3.75 0.03 7.55
CA ILE A 47 -4.51 1.02 8.34
C ILE A 47 -3.79 2.38 8.27
N TRP A 48 -2.45 2.40 8.30
CA TRP A 48 -1.70 3.65 8.19
C TRP A 48 -1.92 4.39 6.86
N THR A 49 -2.34 3.70 5.80
CA THR A 49 -2.69 4.35 4.52
C THR A 49 -3.83 5.37 4.64
N PHE A 50 -4.70 5.26 5.65
CA PHE A 50 -5.79 6.24 5.86
C PHE A 50 -5.28 7.61 6.34
N TRP A 51 -4.21 7.65 7.15
CA TRP A 51 -3.67 8.92 7.66
C TRP A 51 -2.52 9.46 6.80
N SER A 52 -1.65 8.58 6.29
CA SER A 52 -0.44 8.98 5.56
C SER A 52 -0.18 8.04 4.37
N PRO A 53 -1.04 8.08 3.33
CA PRO A 53 -0.98 7.13 2.22
C PRO A 53 0.37 7.11 1.51
N ARG A 54 1.04 8.27 1.38
CA ARG A 54 2.36 8.36 0.72
C ARG A 54 3.41 7.52 1.43
N LEU A 55 3.61 7.77 2.73
CA LEU A 55 4.61 7.07 3.53
C LEU A 55 4.24 5.60 3.70
N ALA A 56 2.96 5.33 3.98
CA ALA A 56 2.47 3.96 4.17
C ALA A 56 2.67 3.10 2.91
N PHE A 57 2.25 3.55 1.72
CA PHE A 57 2.44 2.79 0.49
C PHE A 57 3.91 2.63 0.10
N SER A 58 4.76 3.65 0.35
CA SER A 58 6.20 3.52 0.13
C SER A 58 6.83 2.47 1.04
N LEU A 59 6.46 2.45 2.33
CA LEU A 59 6.95 1.45 3.27
C LEU A 59 6.42 0.06 2.93
N ILE A 60 5.15 -0.06 2.52
CA ILE A 60 4.58 -1.33 2.03
C ILE A 60 5.38 -1.85 0.84
N LEU A 61 5.71 -1.00 -0.13
CA LEU A 61 6.48 -1.39 -1.30
C LEU A 61 7.87 -1.89 -0.92
N ILE A 62 8.60 -1.15 -0.08
CA ILE A 62 9.94 -1.54 0.39
C ILE A 62 9.87 -2.86 1.15
N TYR A 63 8.97 -2.95 2.11
CA TYR A 63 8.77 -4.14 2.93
C TYR A 63 8.46 -5.36 2.06
N TYR A 64 7.49 -5.21 1.15
CA TYR A 64 7.08 -6.26 0.22
C TYR A 64 8.25 -6.72 -0.67
N SER A 65 8.98 -5.79 -1.30
CA SER A 65 10.13 -6.10 -2.15
C SER A 65 11.24 -6.82 -1.39
N CYS A 66 11.60 -6.38 -0.19
CA CYS A 66 12.60 -7.06 0.64
C CYS A 66 12.18 -8.50 0.93
N THR A 67 10.91 -8.73 1.28
CA THR A 67 10.40 -10.07 1.59
C THR A 67 10.25 -10.95 0.35
N ALA A 68 9.89 -10.39 -0.80
CA ALA A 68 9.85 -11.11 -2.06
C ALA A 68 11.25 -11.58 -2.49
N ILE A 69 12.26 -10.71 -2.36
CA ILE A 69 13.66 -11.04 -2.63
C ILE A 69 14.16 -12.14 -1.69
N TYR A 70 13.92 -12.00 -0.37
CA TYR A 70 14.29 -13.01 0.62
C TYR A 70 13.69 -14.38 0.29
N ARG A 71 12.40 -14.43 -0.05
CA ARG A 71 11.71 -15.69 -0.40
C ARG A 71 12.17 -16.27 -1.74
N PHE A 72 12.51 -15.42 -2.71
CA PHE A 72 13.05 -15.88 -4.00
C PHE A 72 14.35 -16.68 -3.81
N PHE A 73 15.25 -16.22 -2.92
CA PHE A 73 16.51 -16.91 -2.66
C PHE A 73 16.38 -18.19 -1.81
N ILE A 74 15.29 -18.36 -1.05
CA ILE A 74 15.15 -19.46 -0.08
C ILE A 74 14.21 -20.56 -0.56
N LEU A 75 13.11 -20.19 -1.23
CA LEU A 75 12.00 -21.11 -1.48
C LEU A 75 11.92 -21.63 -2.93
N GLU A 76 12.81 -21.19 -3.84
CA GLU A 76 12.87 -21.62 -5.26
C GLU A 76 11.47 -21.76 -5.90
N ILE A 77 10.58 -20.79 -5.67
CA ILE A 77 9.18 -20.89 -6.11
C ILE A 77 9.06 -20.49 -7.58
N ASP A 78 9.02 -21.50 -8.46
CA ASP A 78 8.62 -21.36 -9.86
C ASP A 78 7.11 -21.47 -10.00
N ILE A 79 6.42 -20.34 -9.90
CA ILE A 79 5.00 -20.24 -10.27
C ILE A 79 4.77 -18.89 -10.95
N LEU A 80 4.54 -18.89 -12.26
CA LEU A 80 4.22 -17.71 -13.07
C LEU A 80 3.10 -16.84 -12.43
N LEU A 81 2.09 -17.48 -11.85
CA LEU A 81 0.99 -16.81 -11.11
C LEU A 81 1.48 -16.01 -9.89
N TYR A 82 2.50 -16.50 -9.18
CA TYR A 82 3.10 -15.78 -8.05
C TYR A 82 3.81 -14.51 -8.55
N VAL A 83 4.59 -14.62 -9.63
CA VAL A 83 5.26 -13.47 -10.27
C VAL A 83 4.25 -12.44 -10.78
N LEU A 84 3.16 -12.90 -11.42
CA LEU A 84 2.07 -12.03 -11.88
C LEU A 84 1.43 -11.26 -10.73
N TRP A 85 1.21 -11.93 -9.59
CA TRP A 85 0.70 -11.28 -8.39
C TRP A 85 1.64 -10.18 -7.87
N HIS A 86 2.95 -10.44 -7.82
CA HIS A 86 3.97 -9.45 -7.45
C HIS A 86 3.94 -8.23 -8.36
N ILE A 87 3.85 -8.44 -9.67
CA ILE A 87 3.79 -7.35 -10.66
C ILE A 87 2.53 -6.50 -10.43
N ILE A 88 1.36 -7.13 -10.27
CA ILE A 88 0.10 -6.42 -10.01
C ILE A 88 0.19 -5.61 -8.71
N PHE A 89 0.73 -6.20 -7.64
CA PHE A 89 0.89 -5.54 -6.34
C PHE A 89 1.82 -4.32 -6.43
N ILE A 90 2.96 -4.46 -7.10
CA ILE A 90 3.92 -3.36 -7.29
C ILE A 90 3.31 -2.23 -8.11
N ILE A 91 2.69 -2.54 -9.25
CA ILE A 91 2.08 -1.52 -10.13
C ILE A 91 1.00 -0.74 -9.39
N THR A 92 0.10 -1.44 -8.70
CA THR A 92 -1.04 -0.83 -7.98
C THR A 92 -0.57 0.02 -6.79
N THR A 93 0.48 -0.41 -6.10
CA THR A 93 1.12 0.35 -5.03
C THR A 93 1.79 1.62 -5.59
N CYS A 94 2.54 1.52 -6.68
CA CYS A 94 3.14 2.68 -7.36
C CYS A 94 2.09 3.69 -7.84
N LEU A 95 0.99 3.23 -8.43
CA LEU A 95 -0.14 4.10 -8.82
C LEU A 95 -0.80 4.78 -7.61
N SER A 96 -0.83 4.13 -6.46
CA SER A 96 -1.38 4.67 -5.23
C SER A 96 -0.47 5.71 -4.59
N ILE A 97 0.85 5.50 -4.62
CA ILE A 97 1.87 6.49 -4.25
C ILE A 97 1.70 7.74 -5.13
N TRP A 98 1.69 7.57 -6.46
CA TRP A 98 1.48 8.67 -7.40
C TRP A 98 0.16 9.41 -7.12
N GLY A 99 -0.94 8.67 -6.94
CA GLY A 99 -2.24 9.23 -6.59
C GLY A 99 -2.18 10.08 -5.32
N ALA A 100 -1.49 9.61 -4.29
CA ALA A 100 -1.30 10.35 -3.05
C ALA A 100 -0.44 11.61 -3.21
N TYR A 101 0.51 11.63 -4.16
CA TYR A 101 1.25 12.84 -4.50
C TYR A 101 0.35 13.89 -5.16
N VAL A 102 -0.39 13.52 -6.20
CA VAL A 102 -1.29 14.41 -6.95
C VAL A 102 -2.38 15.00 -6.04
N THR A 103 -3.01 14.20 -5.18
CA THR A 103 -4.12 14.67 -4.34
C THR A 103 -3.71 15.78 -3.37
N LYS A 104 -2.54 15.67 -2.72
CA LYS A 104 -2.08 16.74 -1.80
C LYS A 104 -1.53 17.97 -2.55
N GLY A 105 -0.99 17.83 -3.77
CA GLY A 105 -0.70 18.98 -4.64
C GLY A 105 -1.97 19.79 -4.98
N LYS A 106 -3.05 19.09 -5.34
CA LYS A 106 -4.36 19.72 -5.60
C LYS A 106 -4.97 20.37 -4.36
N LYS A 107 -4.81 19.75 -3.18
CA LYS A 107 -5.31 20.30 -1.91
C LYS A 107 -4.58 21.57 -1.50
N ASN A 108 -3.26 21.64 -1.72
CA ASN A 108 -2.48 22.83 -1.44
C ASN A 108 -2.85 23.98 -2.40
N GLY A 109 -2.91 23.72 -3.72
CA GLY A 109 -3.28 24.74 -4.70
C GLY A 109 -4.69 25.29 -4.52
N ALA A 110 -5.66 24.46 -4.12
CA ALA A 110 -7.02 24.91 -3.81
C ALA A 110 -7.08 25.80 -2.55
N ASN A 111 -6.23 25.53 -1.56
CA ASN A 111 -6.15 26.32 -0.33
C ASN A 111 -5.51 27.69 -0.62
N ASP A 112 -4.48 27.73 -1.46
CA ASP A 112 -3.82 28.98 -1.86
C ASP A 112 -4.76 29.88 -2.69
N GLU A 113 -5.56 29.30 -3.60
CA GLU A 113 -6.62 30.04 -4.31
C GLU A 113 -7.69 30.59 -3.37
N GLN A 114 -8.09 29.84 -2.34
CA GLN A 114 -9.05 30.32 -1.34
C GLN A 114 -8.49 31.48 -0.52
N ILE A 115 -7.23 31.38 -0.08
CA ILE A 115 -6.57 32.44 0.68
C ILE A 115 -6.44 33.70 -0.17
N LEU A 116 -6.03 33.59 -1.44
CA LEU A 116 -5.98 34.71 -2.38
C LEU A 116 -7.34 35.35 -2.59
N LYS A 117 -8.40 34.55 -2.76
CA LYS A 117 -9.77 35.08 -2.90
C LYS A 117 -10.23 35.86 -1.65
N VAL A 118 -9.94 35.37 -0.46
CA VAL A 118 -10.28 36.06 0.80
C VAL A 118 -9.47 37.36 0.93
N PHE A 119 -8.18 37.33 0.60
CA PHE A 119 -7.30 38.50 0.65
C PHE A 119 -7.75 39.61 -0.32
N PHE A 120 -7.99 39.28 -1.59
CA PHE A 120 -8.43 40.26 -2.59
C PHE A 120 -9.81 40.83 -2.30
N ARG A 121 -10.73 40.02 -1.76
CA ARG A 121 -12.05 40.52 -1.35
C ARG A 121 -11.93 41.59 -0.27
N LYS A 122 -11.10 41.33 0.75
CA LYS A 122 -10.89 42.28 1.85
C LYS A 122 -10.24 43.59 1.38
N LEU A 123 -9.38 43.54 0.38
CA LEU A 123 -8.71 44.72 -0.20
C LEU A 123 -9.65 45.60 -1.05
N MET A 124 -10.76 45.07 -1.56
CA MET A 124 -11.74 45.83 -2.35
C MET A 124 -12.88 46.41 -1.51
N ASP A 125 -13.04 45.92 -0.28
CA ASP A 125 -14.08 46.36 0.65
C ASP A 125 -13.62 47.53 1.56
N ASP A 126 -12.34 47.91 1.51
CA ASP A 126 -11.70 49.06 2.20
C ASP A 126 -11.40 50.20 1.20
#